data_AF-A0A093QVZ2-F1
#
_entry.id   AF-A0A093QVZ2-F1
#
_cell.length_a   1.000
_cell.length_b   1.000
_cell.length_c   1.000
_cell.angle_alpha   90.00
_cell.angle_beta   90.00
_cell.angle_gamma   90.00
#
_symmetry.space_group_name_H-M   'P 1'
#
loop_
_entity.id
_entity.type
_entity.pdbx_description
1 polymer ?
#
loop_
_entity_poly.entity_id
_entity_poly.type
_entity_poly.pdbx_seq_one_letter_code
_entity_poly.pdbx_strand_id
1 'polypeptide(L)'
;STGMTYTQLFTIARYMEHRGYPLRAFKLASLAMTHLNLAYNQDTHPAINDVLWACALSHSLGKNELAAIIPLVVKSVHCATVLSDILRRCTMTAPGLAGIPGRRNSGKLMSTDKAPLRQLLDATISAYINTTHSRLTHISPRHYGEFIEFLSKARETFLLAQDGHIQFAQFIDNLKQIYKGKKKLMLLVRERFG
;
A
#
# COMPACT_ATOMS: atom_id res chain seq x y z
N SER A 1 19.59 -9.01 -26.02
CA SER A 1 18.15 -8.70 -26.09
C SER A 1 17.85 -7.51 -25.20
N THR A 2 17.78 -6.30 -25.75
CA THR A 2 17.43 -5.09 -24.98
C THR A 2 15.94 -5.12 -24.68
N GLY A 3 15.58 -5.75 -23.57
CA GLY A 3 14.22 -5.74 -23.04
C GLY A 3 13.79 -4.31 -22.72
N MET A 4 12.52 -3.99 -22.98
CA MET A 4 11.94 -2.69 -22.65
C MET A 4 11.93 -2.51 -21.13
N THR A 5 12.34 -1.34 -20.65
CA THR A 5 12.33 -1.01 -19.21
C THR A 5 10.90 -0.86 -18.69
N TYR A 6 10.68 -1.02 -17.37
CA TYR A 6 9.36 -0.83 -16.77
C TYR A 6 8.81 0.59 -17.02
N THR A 7 9.68 1.61 -17.02
CA THR A 7 9.32 3.01 -17.30
C THR A 7 8.77 3.18 -18.72
N GLN A 8 9.39 2.53 -19.71
CA GLN A 8 8.91 2.53 -21.09
C GLN A 8 7.58 1.81 -21.21
N LEU A 9 7.41 0.66 -20.54
CA LEU A 9 6.14 -0.08 -20.52
C LEU A 9 5.00 0.77 -19.93
N PHE A 10 5.23 1.48 -18.82
CA PHE A 10 4.24 2.40 -18.25
C PHE A 10 3.91 3.56 -19.18
N THR A 11 4.91 4.12 -19.86
CA THR A 11 4.69 5.19 -20.84
C THR A 11 3.77 4.74 -21.98
N ILE A 12 4.02 3.55 -22.54
CA ILE A 12 3.15 2.98 -23.59
C ILE A 12 1.77 2.63 -23.02
N ALA A 13 1.70 2.10 -21.80
CA ALA A 13 0.43 1.79 -21.15
C ALA A 13 -0.46 3.02 -21.01
N ARG A 14 0.09 4.15 -20.53
CA ARG A 14 -0.60 5.45 -20.43
C ARG A 14 -1.11 5.92 -21.79
N TYR A 15 -0.26 5.82 -22.82
CA TYR A 15 -0.66 6.16 -24.18
C TYR A 15 -1.82 5.27 -24.68
N MET A 16 -1.80 3.97 -24.40
CA MET A 16 -2.89 3.06 -24.78
C MET A 16 -4.21 3.40 -24.08
N GLU A 17 -4.16 3.78 -22.80
CA GLU A 17 -5.34 4.24 -22.06
C GLU A 17 -5.93 5.52 -22.69
N HIS A 18 -5.08 6.52 -22.96
CA HIS A 18 -5.49 7.77 -23.61
C HIS A 18 -6.09 7.56 -25.01
N ARG A 19 -5.68 6.49 -25.71
CA ARG A 19 -6.23 6.10 -27.03
C ARG A 19 -7.50 5.28 -26.95
N GLY A 20 -8.06 5.06 -25.74
CA GLY A 20 -9.29 4.32 -25.54
C GLY A 20 -9.12 2.81 -25.48
N TYR A 21 -7.91 2.30 -25.21
CA TYR A 21 -7.62 0.87 -25.09
C TYR A 21 -7.22 0.48 -23.65
N PRO A 22 -8.10 0.64 -22.64
CA PRO A 22 -7.74 0.49 -21.23
C PRO A 22 -7.35 -0.95 -20.86
N LEU A 23 -7.93 -1.97 -21.51
CA LEU A 23 -7.51 -3.37 -21.31
C LEU A 23 -6.08 -3.65 -21.84
N ARG A 24 -5.67 -3.00 -22.93
CA ARG A 24 -4.29 -3.12 -23.44
C ARG A 24 -3.31 -2.37 -22.54
N ALA A 25 -3.70 -1.18 -22.08
CA ALA A 25 -2.98 -0.42 -21.08
C ALA A 25 -2.74 -1.27 -19.81
N PHE A 26 -3.78 -1.94 -19.31
CA PHE A 26 -3.68 -2.79 -18.14
C PHE A 26 -2.71 -3.95 -18.31
N LYS A 27 -2.70 -4.63 -19.46
CA LYS A 27 -1.73 -5.70 -19.73
C LYS A 27 -0.28 -5.19 -19.72
N LEU A 28 -0.03 -4.02 -20.31
CA LEU A 28 1.29 -3.39 -20.32
C LEU A 28 1.71 -2.92 -18.93
N ALA A 29 0.80 -2.31 -18.18
CA ALA A 29 1.04 -1.90 -16.79
C ALA A 29 1.32 -3.11 -15.90
N SER A 30 0.57 -4.20 -16.04
CA SER A 30 0.80 -5.45 -15.32
C SER A 30 2.18 -6.03 -15.64
N LEU A 31 2.60 -5.98 -16.91
CA LEU A 31 3.95 -6.40 -17.30
C LEU A 31 5.02 -5.46 -16.70
N ALA A 32 4.80 -4.15 -16.69
CA ALA A 32 5.72 -3.21 -16.06
C ALA A 32 5.90 -3.49 -14.56
N MET A 33 4.80 -3.82 -13.87
CA MET A 33 4.79 -4.17 -12.45
C MET A 33 5.62 -5.41 -12.13
N THR A 34 5.77 -6.39 -13.04
CA THR A 34 6.61 -7.58 -12.78
C THR A 34 8.10 -7.25 -12.76
N HIS A 35 8.51 -6.15 -13.38
CA HIS A 35 9.89 -5.67 -13.47
C HIS A 35 10.20 -4.55 -12.48
N LEU A 36 9.18 -4.00 -11.81
CA LEU A 36 9.33 -2.96 -10.80
C LEU A 36 9.70 -3.56 -9.45
N ASN A 37 10.59 -2.89 -8.72
CA ASN A 37 10.85 -3.16 -7.30
C ASN A 37 11.04 -1.83 -6.56
N LEU A 38 10.09 -1.50 -5.68
CA LEU A 38 10.14 -0.38 -4.75
C LEU A 38 10.49 -0.89 -3.36
N ALA A 39 11.69 -0.54 -2.90
CA ALA A 39 12.18 -0.90 -1.58
C ALA A 39 11.48 -0.10 -0.47
N TYR A 40 11.62 -0.56 0.77
CA TYR A 40 10.92 0.01 1.94
C TYR A 40 11.24 1.50 2.22
N ASN A 41 12.40 1.97 1.76
CA ASN A 41 12.91 3.35 1.95
C ASN A 41 12.73 4.25 0.72
N GLN A 42 11.93 3.84 -0.27
CA GLN A 42 11.73 4.55 -1.52
C GLN A 42 10.34 5.20 -1.61
N ASP A 43 9.96 5.98 -0.61
CA ASP A 43 8.66 6.66 -0.51
C ASP A 43 8.53 7.90 -1.41
N THR A 44 9.60 8.31 -2.08
CA THR A 44 9.65 9.44 -3.04
C THR A 44 9.97 9.00 -4.48
N HIS A 45 9.98 7.69 -4.75
CA HIS A 45 10.36 7.16 -6.05
C HIS A 45 9.35 7.55 -7.15
N PRO A 46 9.78 7.99 -8.35
CA PRO A 46 8.87 8.46 -9.39
C PRO A 46 7.86 7.39 -9.85
N ALA A 47 8.27 6.13 -9.87
CA ALA A 47 7.39 5.00 -10.23
C ALA A 47 6.20 4.80 -9.27
N ILE A 48 6.16 5.45 -8.08
CA ILE A 48 4.99 5.42 -7.21
C ILE A 48 3.75 5.91 -7.96
N ASN A 49 3.88 6.98 -8.76
CA ASN A 49 2.77 7.50 -9.55
C ASN A 49 2.28 6.49 -10.60
N ASP A 50 3.18 5.69 -11.16
CA ASP A 50 2.84 4.63 -12.11
C ASP A 50 2.10 3.48 -11.44
N VAL A 51 2.53 3.07 -10.24
CA VAL A 51 1.83 2.05 -9.45
C VAL A 51 0.43 2.52 -9.05
N LEU A 52 0.33 3.73 -8.49
CA LEU A 52 -0.95 4.31 -8.07
C LEU A 52 -1.93 4.40 -9.25
N TRP A 53 -1.44 4.80 -10.42
CA TRP A 53 -2.23 4.81 -11.64
C TRP A 53 -2.62 3.41 -12.10
N ALA A 54 -1.70 2.43 -12.10
CA ALA A 54 -2.02 1.06 -12.49
C ALA A 54 -3.12 0.47 -11.60
N CYS A 55 -3.08 0.73 -10.29
CA CYS A 55 -4.14 0.36 -9.36
C CYS A 55 -5.47 1.06 -9.68
N ALA A 56 -5.45 2.36 -9.99
CA ALA A 56 -6.64 3.11 -10.38
C ALA A 56 -7.26 2.59 -11.70
N LEU A 57 -6.43 2.33 -12.72
CA LEU A 57 -6.85 1.72 -13.98
C LEU A 57 -7.50 0.36 -13.74
N SER A 58 -6.84 -0.51 -12.96
CA SER A 58 -7.36 -1.84 -12.61
C SER A 58 -8.71 -1.75 -11.91
N HIS A 59 -8.83 -0.83 -10.95
CA HIS A 59 -10.08 -0.58 -10.23
C HIS A 59 -11.18 -0.05 -11.16
N SER A 60 -10.85 0.75 -12.18
CA SER A 60 -11.82 1.24 -13.17
C SER A 60 -12.31 0.17 -14.14
N LEU A 61 -11.47 -0.83 -14.44
CA LEU A 61 -11.78 -1.95 -15.33
C LEU A 61 -12.68 -2.99 -14.64
N GLY A 62 -12.47 -3.22 -13.35
CA GLY A 62 -13.34 -4.05 -12.54
C GLY A 62 -12.62 -4.88 -11.49
N LYS A 63 -13.39 -5.75 -10.82
CA LYS A 63 -12.88 -6.59 -9.73
C LYS A 63 -11.86 -7.63 -10.19
N ASN A 64 -11.94 -8.10 -11.44
CA ASN A 64 -11.05 -9.13 -11.96
C ASN A 64 -9.64 -8.58 -12.18
N GLU A 65 -9.55 -7.41 -12.80
CA GLU A 65 -8.29 -6.70 -13.06
C GLU A 65 -7.67 -6.22 -11.74
N LEU A 66 -8.49 -5.73 -10.80
CA LEU A 66 -8.04 -5.43 -9.45
C LEU A 66 -7.49 -6.66 -8.73
N ALA A 67 -8.16 -7.81 -8.83
CA ALA A 67 -7.66 -9.06 -8.24
C ALA A 67 -6.35 -9.53 -8.88
N ALA A 68 -6.14 -9.26 -10.17
CA ALA A 68 -4.92 -9.62 -10.87
C ALA A 68 -3.73 -8.68 -10.58
N ILE A 69 -3.98 -7.39 -10.34
CA ILE A 69 -2.89 -6.43 -10.06
C ILE A 69 -2.38 -6.52 -8.62
N ILE A 70 -3.23 -6.89 -7.65
CA ILE A 70 -2.86 -6.89 -6.23
C ILE A 70 -1.66 -7.79 -5.91
N PRO A 71 -1.57 -9.05 -6.39
CA PRO A 71 -0.37 -9.87 -6.19
C PRO A 71 0.90 -9.24 -6.76
N LEU A 72 0.80 -8.49 -7.86
CA LEU A 72 1.92 -7.79 -8.48
C LEU A 72 2.37 -6.60 -7.63
N VAL A 73 1.43 -5.83 -7.08
CA VAL A 73 1.73 -4.75 -6.13
C VAL A 73 2.42 -5.30 -4.89
N VAL A 74 1.88 -6.35 -4.28
CA VAL A 74 2.46 -6.97 -3.08
C VAL A 74 3.88 -7.48 -3.32
N LYS A 75 4.18 -7.97 -4.52
CA LYS A 75 5.51 -8.45 -4.90
C LYS A 75 6.49 -7.31 -5.21
N SER A 76 6.01 -6.21 -5.78
CA SER A 76 6.86 -5.13 -6.29
C SER A 76 7.04 -3.98 -5.31
N VAL A 77 6.11 -3.76 -4.38
CA VAL A 77 6.13 -2.61 -3.46
C VAL A 77 6.28 -3.08 -2.03
N HIS A 78 7.36 -2.63 -1.39
CA HIS A 78 7.69 -2.96 0.00
C HIS A 78 7.61 -1.73 0.93
N CYS A 79 7.34 -0.55 0.38
CA CYS A 79 7.18 0.67 1.15
C CYS A 79 5.79 0.72 1.81
N ALA A 80 5.77 0.70 3.15
CA ALA A 80 4.53 0.62 3.92
C ALA A 80 3.54 1.76 3.66
N THR A 81 4.05 2.99 3.51
CA THR A 81 3.22 4.18 3.26
C THR A 81 2.60 4.14 1.85
N VAL A 82 3.36 3.67 0.85
CA VAL A 82 2.88 3.51 -0.53
C VAL A 82 1.82 2.41 -0.59
N LEU A 83 2.06 1.25 0.05
CA LEU A 83 1.07 0.18 0.14
C LEU A 83 -0.21 0.63 0.86
N SER A 84 -0.08 1.41 1.93
CA SER A 84 -1.21 1.99 2.68
C SER A 84 -2.02 2.97 1.83
N ASP A 85 -1.36 3.82 1.03
CA ASP A 85 -2.05 4.71 0.08
C ASP A 85 -2.77 3.91 -1.03
N ILE A 86 -2.14 2.88 -1.58
CA ILE A 86 -2.77 1.99 -2.56
C ILE A 86 -3.99 1.30 -1.94
N LEU A 87 -3.86 0.75 -0.73
CA LEU A 87 -4.95 0.08 -0.03
C LEU A 87 -6.14 1.03 0.18
N ARG A 88 -5.88 2.26 0.64
CA ARG A 88 -6.91 3.28 0.82
C ARG A 88 -7.61 3.64 -0.49
N ARG A 89 -6.86 3.76 -1.59
CA ARG A 89 -7.45 4.06 -2.90
C ARG A 89 -8.26 2.90 -3.47
N CYS A 90 -7.86 1.66 -3.20
CA CYS A 90 -8.59 0.47 -3.63
C CYS A 90 -9.85 0.21 -2.79
N THR A 91 -9.96 0.73 -1.56
CA THR A 91 -11.17 0.62 -0.73
C THR A 91 -12.19 1.71 -1.03
N MET A 92 -11.75 2.90 -1.45
CA MET A 92 -12.61 3.99 -1.89
C MET A 92 -13.18 3.69 -3.28
N THR A 93 -14.50 3.65 -3.41
CA THR A 93 -15.18 3.44 -4.70
C THR A 93 -14.69 4.46 -5.73
N ALA A 94 -14.31 4.00 -6.93
CA ALA A 94 -13.77 4.84 -8.00
C ALA A 94 -14.65 6.08 -8.25
N PRO A 95 -14.10 7.31 -8.16
CA PRO A 95 -14.77 8.52 -8.58
C PRO A 95 -14.91 8.48 -10.12
N GLY A 96 -16.06 8.01 -10.59
CA GLY A 96 -16.32 7.86 -12.04
C GLY A 96 -17.48 6.92 -12.37
N LEU A 97 -17.83 6.00 -11.47
CA LEU A 97 -19.02 5.14 -11.62
C LEU A 97 -20.31 5.76 -11.08
N ALA A 98 -20.27 7.00 -10.59
CA ALA A 98 -21.43 7.74 -10.09
C ALA A 98 -22.31 8.38 -11.19
N GLY A 99 -21.97 8.19 -12.47
CA GLY A 99 -22.59 8.93 -13.59
C GLY A 99 -23.53 8.16 -14.51
N ILE A 100 -23.84 6.88 -14.27
CA ILE A 100 -24.82 6.14 -15.10
C ILE A 100 -26.20 6.19 -14.41
N PRO A 101 -27.20 6.91 -14.96
CA PRO A 101 -28.55 6.91 -14.40
C PRO A 101 -29.13 5.49 -14.50
N GLY A 102 -29.45 4.87 -13.36
CA GLY A 102 -30.17 3.59 -13.30
C GLY A 102 -29.47 2.45 -12.55
N ARG A 103 -28.18 2.56 -12.22
CA ARG A 103 -27.49 1.52 -11.42
C ARG A 103 -27.43 1.94 -9.95
N ARG A 104 -28.43 1.53 -9.16
CA ARG A 104 -28.37 1.58 -7.69
C ARG A 104 -27.28 0.64 -7.20
N ASN A 105 -26.01 1.07 -7.24
CA ASN A 105 -24.95 0.40 -6.51
C ASN A 105 -24.45 1.37 -5.44
N SER A 106 -25.09 1.24 -4.27
CA SER A 106 -24.72 1.84 -3.00
C SER A 106 -23.20 1.88 -2.81
N GLY A 107 -22.69 3.00 -2.29
CA GLY A 107 -21.29 3.25 -1.93
C GLY A 107 -20.75 2.32 -0.84
N LYS A 108 -20.83 1.02 -1.10
CA LYS A 108 -20.36 -0.04 -0.22
C LYS A 108 -18.85 -0.15 -0.43
N LEU A 109 -18.11 0.46 0.49
CA LEU A 109 -16.67 0.25 0.66
C LEU A 109 -16.34 -1.23 0.45
N MET A 110 -15.34 -1.53 -0.37
CA MET A 110 -14.88 -2.91 -0.52
C MET A 110 -14.34 -3.37 0.84
N SER A 111 -14.88 -4.46 1.37
CA SER A 111 -14.41 -5.01 2.64
C SER A 111 -12.97 -5.48 2.48
N THR A 112 -12.08 -4.91 3.32
CA THR A 112 -10.68 -5.27 3.43
C THR A 112 -10.47 -6.70 3.93
N ASP A 113 -11.48 -7.31 4.55
CA ASP A 113 -11.45 -8.71 5.00
C ASP A 113 -11.74 -9.73 3.89
N LYS A 114 -12.05 -9.28 2.66
CA LYS A 114 -12.30 -10.17 1.52
C LYS A 114 -11.22 -10.07 0.47
N ALA A 115 -10.96 -11.20 -0.20
CA ALA A 115 -10.12 -11.20 -1.40
C ALA A 115 -10.71 -10.23 -2.44
N PRO A 116 -9.88 -9.48 -3.18
CA PRO A 116 -8.41 -9.51 -3.17
C PRO A 116 -7.74 -8.55 -2.16
N LEU A 117 -8.51 -7.66 -1.52
CA LEU A 117 -7.96 -6.60 -0.65
C LEU A 117 -7.33 -7.11 0.64
N ARG A 118 -7.75 -8.28 1.12
CA ARG A 118 -7.14 -8.90 2.30
C ARG A 118 -5.64 -9.13 2.13
N GLN A 119 -5.22 -9.62 0.96
CA GLN A 119 -3.81 -9.84 0.65
C GLN A 119 -3.02 -8.53 0.68
N LEU A 120 -3.60 -7.45 0.16
CA LEU A 120 -2.97 -6.13 0.18
C LEU A 120 -2.86 -5.57 1.61
N LEU A 121 -3.90 -5.75 2.43
CA LEU A 121 -3.89 -5.36 3.84
C LEU A 121 -2.80 -6.11 4.62
N ASP A 122 -2.75 -7.44 4.51
CA ASP A 122 -1.75 -8.27 5.20
C ASP A 122 -0.32 -7.88 4.77
N ALA A 123 -0.10 -7.62 3.48
CA ALA A 123 1.17 -7.13 2.96
C ALA A 123 1.54 -5.74 3.50
N THR A 124 0.55 -4.84 3.61
CA THR A 124 0.76 -3.49 4.16
C THR A 124 1.15 -3.56 5.64
N ILE A 125 0.45 -4.39 6.43
CA ILE A 125 0.76 -4.65 7.84
C ILE A 125 2.19 -5.20 7.97
N SER A 126 2.55 -6.21 7.18
CA SER A 126 3.90 -6.77 7.18
C SER A 126 4.96 -5.73 6.82
N ALA A 127 4.71 -4.88 5.83
CA ALA A 127 5.61 -3.80 5.46
C ALA A 127 5.80 -2.77 6.59
N TYR A 128 4.75 -2.42 7.34
CA TYR A 128 4.86 -1.56 8.52
C TYR A 128 5.74 -2.19 9.60
N ILE A 129 5.58 -3.48 9.88
CA ILE A 129 6.38 -4.22 10.86
C ILE A 129 7.86 -4.23 10.42
N ASN A 130 8.15 -4.64 9.18
CA ASN A 130 9.51 -4.72 8.64
C ASN A 130 10.20 -3.35 8.63
N THR A 131 9.48 -2.31 8.18
CA THR A 131 9.99 -0.94 8.14
C THR A 131 10.25 -0.41 9.55
N THR A 132 9.40 -0.76 10.53
CA THR A 132 9.59 -0.40 11.94
C THR A 132 10.91 -0.96 12.47
N HIS A 133 11.14 -2.26 12.29
CA HIS A 133 12.39 -2.89 12.73
C HIS A 133 13.62 -2.26 12.07
N SER A 134 13.56 -2.02 10.75
CA SER A 134 14.63 -1.37 10.00
C SER A 134 14.94 0.04 10.51
N ARG A 135 13.90 0.89 10.67
CA ARG A 135 14.05 2.25 11.20
C ARG A 135 14.64 2.25 12.61
N LEU A 136 14.20 1.33 13.47
CA LEU A 136 14.66 1.28 14.87
C LEU A 136 16.12 0.90 15.04
N THR A 137 16.71 0.10 14.14
CA THR A 137 18.12 -0.30 14.23
C THR A 137 19.04 0.92 14.34
N HIS A 138 18.81 1.96 13.54
CA HIS A 138 19.66 3.15 13.48
C HIS A 138 18.95 4.47 13.83
N ILE A 139 17.78 4.42 14.48
CA ILE A 139 17.05 5.64 14.85
C ILE A 139 17.83 6.52 15.86
N SER A 140 17.85 7.83 15.60
CA SER A 140 18.38 8.85 16.51
C SER A 140 17.26 9.71 17.11
N PRO A 141 17.49 10.40 18.25
CA PRO A 141 16.44 11.13 18.96
C PRO A 141 15.66 12.15 18.13
N ARG A 142 16.30 12.80 17.14
CA ARG A 142 15.65 13.75 16.23
C ARG A 142 14.53 13.13 15.38
N HIS A 143 14.56 11.81 15.16
CA HIS A 143 13.57 11.08 14.36
C HIS A 143 12.47 10.44 15.20
N TYR A 144 12.45 10.65 16.53
CA TYR A 144 11.44 10.03 17.39
C TYR A 144 10.03 10.51 17.07
N GLY A 145 9.83 11.82 16.82
CA GLY A 145 8.52 12.35 16.44
C GLY A 145 7.98 11.71 15.16
N GLU A 146 8.79 11.73 14.10
CA GLU A 146 8.47 11.12 12.81
C GLU A 146 8.17 9.61 12.95
N PHE A 147 8.91 8.91 13.81
CA PHE A 147 8.68 7.49 14.08
C PHE A 147 7.34 7.24 14.81
N ILE A 148 6.95 8.08 15.76
CA ILE A 148 5.65 7.98 16.44
C ILE A 148 4.50 8.27 15.47
N GLU A 149 4.67 9.24 14.56
CA GLU A 149 3.71 9.48 13.48
C GLU A 149 3.61 8.28 12.53
N PHE A 150 4.75 7.69 12.18
CA PHE A 150 4.81 6.46 11.39
C PHE A 150 4.04 5.31 12.04
N LEU A 151 4.21 5.08 13.35
CA LEU A 151 3.43 4.09 14.10
C LEU A 151 1.94 4.45 14.20
N SER A 152 1.60 5.73 14.22
CA SER A 152 0.20 6.17 14.21
C SER A 152 -0.49 5.79 12.90
N LYS A 153 0.19 5.98 11.76
CA LYS A 153 -0.29 5.51 10.43
C LYS A 153 -0.35 3.97 10.35
N ALA A 154 0.62 3.29 10.96
CA ALA A 154 0.57 1.84 11.07
C ALA A 154 -0.69 1.40 11.82
N ARG A 155 -0.99 2.01 12.98
CA ARG A 155 -2.21 1.71 13.76
C ARG A 155 -3.48 1.83 12.93
N GLU A 156 -3.63 2.93 12.18
CA GLU A 156 -4.79 3.13 11.30
C GLU A 156 -4.94 1.98 10.30
N THR A 157 -3.83 1.50 9.73
CA THR A 157 -3.85 0.37 8.80
C THR A 157 -4.23 -0.95 9.50
N PHE A 158 -3.65 -1.21 10.68
CA PHE A 158 -3.99 -2.41 11.45
C PHE A 158 -5.49 -2.46 11.76
N LEU A 159 -6.09 -1.34 12.15
CA LEU A 159 -7.51 -1.24 12.48
C LEU A 159 -8.46 -1.53 11.30
N LEU A 160 -7.95 -1.65 10.07
CA LEU A 160 -8.73 -2.12 8.92
C LEU A 160 -8.95 -3.65 8.92
N ALA A 161 -8.21 -4.40 9.74
CA ALA A 161 -8.40 -5.84 9.93
C ALA A 161 -9.37 -6.10 11.09
N GLN A 162 -10.19 -7.16 10.99
CA GLN A 162 -11.11 -7.59 12.06
C GLN A 162 -10.44 -7.68 13.45
N ASP A 163 -9.27 -8.31 13.55
CA ASP A 163 -8.49 -8.45 14.80
C ASP A 163 -7.33 -7.43 14.90
N GLY A 164 -7.43 -6.34 14.15
CA GLY A 164 -6.37 -5.35 13.99
C GLY A 164 -5.87 -4.72 15.28
N HIS A 165 -6.78 -4.46 16.21
CA HIS A 165 -6.47 -3.88 17.52
C HIS A 165 -5.61 -4.82 18.37
N ILE A 166 -5.91 -6.13 18.36
CA ILE A 166 -5.13 -7.16 19.08
C ILE A 166 -3.75 -7.29 18.44
N GLN A 167 -3.69 -7.39 17.11
CA GLN A 167 -2.43 -7.50 16.37
C GLN A 167 -1.54 -6.28 16.61
N PHE A 168 -2.10 -5.07 16.63
CA PHE A 168 -1.33 -3.85 16.89
C PHE A 168 -0.81 -3.80 18.34
N ALA A 169 -1.63 -4.18 19.33
CA ALA A 169 -1.20 -4.26 20.72
C ALA A 169 -0.02 -5.24 20.89
N GLN A 170 -0.13 -6.44 20.33
CA GLN A 170 0.94 -7.45 20.33
C GLN A 170 2.22 -6.94 19.64
N PHE A 171 2.06 -6.25 18.50
CA PHE A 171 3.17 -5.64 17.78
C PHE A 171 3.89 -4.59 18.64
N ILE A 172 3.14 -3.71 19.30
CA ILE A 172 3.69 -2.66 20.17
C ILE A 172 4.37 -3.27 21.41
N ASP A 173 3.83 -4.32 22.00
CA ASP A 173 4.46 -4.98 23.15
C ASP A 173 5.75 -5.71 22.76
N ASN A 174 5.76 -6.39 21.62
CA ASN A 174 6.98 -6.97 21.05
C ASN A 174 8.05 -5.89 20.79
N LEU A 175 7.63 -4.76 20.22
CA LEU A 175 8.49 -3.60 19.98
C LEU A 175 9.18 -3.10 21.27
N LYS A 176 8.40 -2.95 22.35
CA LYS A 176 8.90 -2.54 23.67
C LYS A 176 9.90 -3.54 24.23
N GLN A 177 9.67 -4.85 24.02
CA GLN A 177 10.56 -5.90 24.52
C GLN A 177 11.89 -5.93 23.77
N ILE A 178 11.87 -5.95 22.43
CA ILE A 178 13.09 -6.03 21.60
C ILE A 178 13.94 -4.77 21.77
N TYR A 179 13.30 -3.60 21.78
CA TYR A 179 14.01 -2.31 21.80
C TYR A 179 14.00 -1.60 23.16
N LYS A 180 13.86 -2.37 24.26
CA LYS A 180 13.86 -1.86 25.65
C LYS A 180 15.06 -0.97 26.01
N GLY A 181 16.19 -1.13 25.32
CA GLY A 181 17.38 -0.28 25.48
C GLY A 181 17.17 1.18 25.08
N LYS A 182 16.20 1.47 24.18
CA LYS A 182 15.88 2.84 23.72
C LYS A 182 14.85 3.51 24.64
N LYS A 183 15.20 3.69 25.92
CA LYS A 183 14.29 4.14 27.00
C LYS A 183 13.41 5.34 26.64
N LYS A 184 14.00 6.43 26.12
CA LYS A 184 13.26 7.66 25.75
C LYS A 184 12.21 7.39 24.67
N LEU A 185 12.57 6.62 23.65
CA LEU A 185 11.64 6.26 22.57
C LEU A 185 10.52 5.36 23.09
N MET A 186 10.85 4.36 23.91
CA MET A 186 9.85 3.44 24.48
C MET A 186 8.89 4.15 25.45
N LEU A 187 9.34 5.21 26.12
CA LEU A 187 8.46 6.09 26.90
C LEU A 187 7.41 6.74 25.98
N LEU A 188 7.83 7.36 24.87
CA LEU A 188 6.93 7.99 23.90
C LEU A 188 5.96 6.98 23.27
N VAL A 189 6.44 5.78 22.94
CA VAL A 189 5.59 4.69 22.43
C VAL A 189 4.54 4.30 23.46
N ARG A 190 4.90 4.19 24.74
CA ARG A 190 3.96 3.89 25.82
C ARG A 190 2.95 5.01 26.05
N GLU A 191 3.39 6.26 26.03
CA GLU A 191 2.49 7.42 26.20
C GLU A 191 1.46 7.52 25.06
N ARG A 192 1.84 7.11 23.84
CA ARG A 192 0.96 7.22 22.68
C ARG A 192 0.08 5.99 22.43
N PHE A 193 0.57 4.80 22.73
CA PHE A 193 -0.06 3.53 22.34
C PHE A 193 -0.19 2.50 23.47
N GLY A 194 0.23 2.84 24.69
CA GLY A 194 0.11 1.99 25.87
C GLY A 194 -1.23 2.13 26.60
#